data_AF-A0A2H0SL05-F1
#
_entry.id   AF-A0A2H0SL05-F1
#
_cell.length_a   1.000
_cell.length_b   1.000
_cell.length_c   1.000
_cell.angle_alpha   90.00
_cell.angle_beta   90.00
_cell.angle_gamma   90.00
#
_symmetry.space_group_name_H-M   'P 1'
#
loop_
_entity.id
_entity.type
_entity.pdbx_description
1 polymer ?
#
loop_
_entity_poly.entity_id
_entity_poly.type
_entity_poly.pdbx_seq_one_letter_code
_entity_poly.pdbx_strand_id
1 'polypeptide(L)'
;MIVNHAHSHHPSRAVFYRSIVDWSRVDAMVSRLPLDQRPEVLELVMSCLDHAVMECVFHRLDVDRHHTFLVLCQDRYHDEGLLEWLKQHIDDIESELSSIIDRTKTQIDQVLE
;
A
#
# COMPACT_ATOMS: atom_id res chain seq x y z
N MET A 1 -14.05 6.13 27.74
CA MET A 1 -14.09 7.10 26.63
C MET A 1 -13.59 6.35 25.41
N ILE A 2 -14.49 6.05 24.48
CA ILE A 2 -14.21 5.16 23.34
C ILE A 2 -13.32 5.93 22.37
N VAL A 3 -12.12 5.41 22.10
CA VAL A 3 -11.24 5.95 21.06
C VAL A 3 -11.89 5.57 19.74
N ASN A 4 -12.65 6.50 19.16
CA ASN A 4 -13.05 6.43 17.76
C ASN A 4 -11.76 6.55 16.95
N HIS A 5 -11.12 5.42 16.64
CA HIS A 5 -10.27 5.36 15.46
C HIS A 5 -11.20 5.48 14.27
N ALA A 6 -11.46 6.72 13.88
CA ALA A 6 -11.89 7.00 12.52
C ALA A 6 -10.86 6.31 11.63
N HIS A 7 -11.25 5.23 10.97
CA HIS A 7 -10.59 4.76 9.77
C HIS A 7 -10.75 5.88 8.74
N SER A 8 -9.91 6.90 8.88
CA SER A 8 -9.65 7.86 7.84
C SER A 8 -9.09 7.03 6.69
N HIS A 9 -9.97 6.64 5.77
CA HIS A 9 -9.58 6.33 4.41
C HIS A 9 -8.63 7.45 4.01
N HIS A 10 -7.36 7.15 3.97
CA HIS A 10 -6.34 8.08 3.54
C HIS A 10 -6.36 7.97 2.02
N PRO A 11 -6.95 8.93 1.28
CA PRO A 11 -6.94 8.91 -0.19
C PRO A 11 -5.51 8.87 -0.78
N SER A 12 -4.49 8.96 0.07
CA SER A 12 -3.06 8.87 -0.20
C SER A 12 -2.58 7.50 -0.63
N ARG A 13 -2.99 6.45 0.09
CA ARG A 13 -2.42 5.11 -0.06
C ARG A 13 -2.73 4.54 -1.43
N ALA A 14 -3.98 4.67 -1.84
CA ALA A 14 -4.42 4.24 -3.17
C ALA A 14 -3.68 5.00 -4.29
N VAL A 15 -3.35 6.28 -4.11
CA VAL A 15 -2.61 7.06 -5.11
C VAL A 15 -1.18 6.52 -5.26
N PHE A 16 -0.48 6.27 -4.16
CA PHE A 16 0.86 5.66 -4.19
C PHE A 16 0.86 4.30 -4.88
N TYR A 17 -0.08 3.41 -4.55
CA TYR A 17 -0.12 2.09 -5.21
C TYR A 17 -0.49 2.19 -6.68
N ARG A 18 -1.39 3.10 -7.05
CA ARG A 18 -1.78 3.39 -8.44
C ARG A 18 -0.64 4.00 -9.26
N SER A 19 0.32 4.69 -8.62
CA SER A 19 1.49 5.22 -9.33
C SER A 19 2.55 4.16 -9.63
N ILE A 20 2.52 3.01 -8.93
CA ILE A 20 3.48 1.92 -9.12
C ILE A 20 2.91 0.84 -10.05
N VAL A 21 1.63 0.49 -9.89
CA VAL A 21 1.01 -0.62 -10.62
C VAL A 21 -0.41 -0.32 -11.11
N ASP A 22 -0.86 -1.09 -12.10
CA ASP A 22 -2.25 -1.07 -12.52
C ASP A 22 -3.19 -1.54 -11.39
N TRP A 23 -4.26 -0.77 -11.21
CA TRP A 23 -5.23 -0.93 -10.12
C TRP A 23 -6.49 -1.68 -10.55
N SER A 24 -6.64 -1.98 -11.84
CA SER A 24 -7.85 -2.59 -12.41
C SER A 24 -8.28 -3.87 -11.69
N ARG A 25 -7.32 -4.70 -11.23
CA ARG A 25 -7.62 -5.91 -10.46
C ARG A 25 -8.31 -5.61 -9.14
N VAL A 26 -7.89 -4.57 -8.42
CA VAL A 26 -8.53 -4.19 -7.15
C VAL A 26 -9.93 -3.64 -7.41
N ASP A 27 -10.10 -2.81 -8.43
CA ASP A 27 -11.42 -2.32 -8.79
C ASP A 27 -12.35 -3.49 -9.18
N ALA A 28 -11.83 -4.49 -9.90
CA ALA A 28 -12.58 -5.71 -10.24
C ALA A 28 -12.98 -6.50 -8.99
N MET A 29 -12.05 -6.78 -8.06
CA MET A 29 -12.31 -7.46 -6.79
C MET A 29 -13.43 -6.76 -6.01
N VAL A 30 -13.29 -5.45 -5.81
CA VAL A 30 -14.26 -4.65 -5.02
C VAL A 30 -15.62 -4.58 -5.74
N SER A 31 -15.64 -4.51 -7.07
CA SER A 31 -16.89 -4.42 -7.84
C SER A 31 -17.78 -5.65 -7.74
N ARG A 32 -17.21 -6.84 -7.46
CA ARG A 32 -17.94 -8.11 -7.29
C ARG A 32 -18.73 -8.16 -5.98
N LEU A 33 -18.40 -7.29 -5.02
CA LEU A 33 -18.96 -7.30 -3.68
C LEU A 33 -20.19 -6.40 -3.53
N PRO A 34 -21.09 -6.70 -2.57
CA PRO A 34 -22.17 -5.82 -2.15
C PRO A 34 -21.65 -4.43 -1.77
N LEU A 35 -22.39 -3.37 -2.13
CA LEU A 35 -21.96 -1.97 -1.97
C LEU A 35 -21.55 -1.61 -0.54
N ASP A 36 -22.21 -2.20 0.46
CA ASP A 36 -21.96 -2.04 1.89
C ASP A 36 -20.65 -2.70 2.36
N GLN A 37 -20.16 -3.71 1.66
CA GLN A 37 -18.91 -4.42 2.00
C GLN A 37 -17.68 -3.84 1.29
N ARG A 38 -17.87 -3.06 0.22
CA ARG A 38 -16.78 -2.51 -0.60
C ARG A 38 -15.77 -1.68 0.20
N PRO A 39 -16.17 -0.78 1.12
CA PRO A 39 -15.21 0.03 1.88
C PRO A 39 -14.32 -0.82 2.78
N GLU A 40 -14.90 -1.84 3.43
CA GLU A 40 -14.19 -2.73 4.34
C GLU A 40 -13.17 -3.59 3.59
N VAL A 41 -13.56 -4.18 2.45
CA VAL A 41 -12.63 -4.97 1.64
C VAL A 41 -11.56 -4.09 1.00
N LEU A 42 -11.89 -2.87 0.57
CA LEU A 42 -10.87 -1.93 0.08
C LEU A 42 -9.84 -1.61 1.17
N GLU A 43 -10.27 -1.39 2.41
CA GLU A 43 -9.35 -1.14 3.53
C GLU A 43 -8.50 -2.36 3.89
N LEU A 44 -9.07 -3.57 3.78
CA LEU A 44 -8.32 -4.81 3.94
C LEU A 44 -7.24 -4.94 2.86
N VAL A 45 -7.59 -4.70 1.59
CA VAL A 45 -6.63 -4.69 0.48
C VAL A 45 -5.51 -3.69 0.75
N MET A 46 -5.86 -2.46 1.13
CA MET A 46 -4.88 -1.44 1.48
C MET A 46 -3.95 -1.92 2.59
N SER A 47 -4.49 -2.51 3.66
CA SER A 47 -3.71 -2.95 4.83
C SER A 47 -2.75 -4.09 4.50
N CYS A 48 -3.16 -5.03 3.66
CA CYS A 48 -2.29 -6.09 3.16
C CYS A 48 -1.15 -5.54 2.29
N LEU A 49 -1.43 -4.54 1.45
CA LEU A 49 -0.42 -3.87 0.63
C LEU A 49 0.57 -3.06 1.46
N ASP A 50 0.09 -2.32 2.47
CA ASP A 50 0.95 -1.59 3.41
C ASP A 50 1.91 -2.56 4.08
N HIS A 51 1.41 -3.68 4.60
CA HIS A 51 2.24 -4.66 5.27
C HIS A 51 3.33 -5.23 4.35
N ALA A 52 2.95 -5.67 3.14
CA ALA A 52 3.89 -6.24 2.17
C ALA A 52 4.96 -5.23 1.71
N VAL A 53 4.56 -3.97 1.47
CA VAL A 53 5.49 -2.91 1.07
C VAL A 53 6.40 -2.50 2.21
N MET A 54 5.87 -2.34 3.43
CA MET A 54 6.68 -2.02 4.60
C MET A 54 7.70 -3.12 4.89
N GLU A 55 7.31 -4.38 4.81
CA GLU A 55 8.22 -5.51 4.99
C GLU A 55 9.35 -5.49 3.96
N CYS A 56 9.01 -5.31 2.67
CA CYS A 56 9.99 -5.19 1.58
C CYS A 56 10.98 -4.03 1.82
N VAL A 57 10.46 -2.84 2.12
CA VAL A 57 11.28 -1.65 2.35
C VAL A 57 12.17 -1.85 3.57
N PHE A 58 11.66 -2.30 4.71
CA PHE A 58 12.47 -2.48 5.92
C PHE A 58 13.55 -3.55 5.77
N HIS A 59 13.34 -4.54 4.90
CA HIS A 59 14.36 -5.55 4.61
C HIS A 59 15.55 -5.00 3.82
N ARG A 60 15.32 -3.96 3.02
CA ARG A 60 16.32 -3.42 2.08
C ARG A 60 16.88 -2.06 2.49
N LEU A 61 16.10 -1.30 3.26
CA LEU A 61 16.48 0.01 3.75
C LEU A 61 17.41 -0.15 4.96
N ASP A 62 18.46 0.67 4.99
CA ASP A 62 19.33 0.77 6.16
C ASP A 62 18.52 1.15 7.42
N VAL A 63 18.85 0.51 8.55
CA VAL A 63 18.14 0.65 9.83
C VAL A 63 18.08 2.11 10.27
N ASP A 64 19.16 2.86 10.06
CA ASP A 64 19.25 4.29 10.42
C ASP A 64 18.21 5.16 9.68
N ARG A 65 17.66 4.64 8.57
CA ARG A 65 16.71 5.35 7.71
C ARG A 65 15.26 4.91 7.92
N HIS A 66 15.02 3.89 8.75
CA HIS A 66 13.67 3.35 9.01
C HIS A 66 12.75 4.40 9.64
N HIS A 67 13.25 5.20 10.58
CA HIS A 67 12.47 6.26 11.20
C HIS A 67 12.03 7.32 10.19
N THR A 68 12.95 7.75 9.31
CA THR A 68 12.65 8.72 8.24
C THR A 68 11.60 8.18 7.29
N PHE A 69 11.71 6.90 6.89
CA PHE A 69 10.71 6.26 6.05
C PHE A 69 9.32 6.27 6.70
N LEU A 70 9.22 5.91 7.99
CA LEU A 70 7.95 5.93 8.73
C LEU A 70 7.32 7.33 8.79
N VAL A 71 8.14 8.37 9.00
CA VAL A 71 7.68 9.76 8.97
C VAL A 71 7.17 10.14 7.57
N LEU A 72 7.89 9.75 6.52
CA LEU A 72 7.46 10.01 5.14
C LEU A 72 6.18 9.26 4.77
N CYS A 73 5.96 8.06 5.28
CA CYS A 73 4.67 7.38 5.15
C CYS A 73 3.56 8.22 5.79
N GLN A 74 3.71 8.66 7.04
CA GLN A 74 2.68 9.44 7.75
C GLN A 74 2.33 10.76 7.05
N ASP A 75 3.36 11.48 6.56
CA ASP A 75 3.19 12.83 6.02
C ASP A 75 2.95 12.87 4.50
N ARG A 76 3.45 11.88 3.75
CA ARG A 76 3.59 11.96 2.27
C ARG A 76 3.17 10.72 1.50
N TYR A 77 2.32 9.83 2.04
CA TYR A 77 1.73 8.74 1.23
C TYR A 77 1.05 9.24 -0.06
N HIS A 78 0.68 10.53 -0.15
CA HIS A 78 -0.01 11.13 -1.29
C HIS A 78 0.91 11.48 -2.47
N ASP A 79 2.23 11.46 -2.29
CA ASP A 79 3.15 12.16 -3.19
C ASP A 79 4.17 11.20 -3.82
N GLU A 80 4.50 11.46 -5.08
CA GLU A 80 5.57 10.77 -5.83
C GLU A 80 6.91 10.82 -5.07
N GLY A 81 7.05 11.78 -4.16
CA GLY A 81 8.20 11.95 -3.28
C GLY A 81 8.55 10.75 -2.39
N LEU A 82 7.59 9.89 -2.00
CA LEU A 82 7.93 8.68 -1.23
C LEU A 82 8.69 7.66 -2.10
N LEU A 83 8.20 7.42 -3.31
CA LEU A 83 8.83 6.49 -4.25
C LEU A 83 10.19 7.02 -4.71
N GLU A 84 10.28 8.32 -5.02
CA GLU A 84 11.54 8.94 -5.40
C GLU A 84 12.58 8.92 -4.26
N TRP A 85 12.14 9.13 -3.02
CA TRP A 85 13.02 8.95 -1.87
C TRP A 85 13.51 7.51 -1.75
N LEU A 86 12.64 6.51 -1.92
CA LEU A 86 13.04 5.10 -1.89
C LEU A 86 14.05 4.78 -3.00
N LYS A 87 13.84 5.26 -4.23
CA LYS A 87 14.77 5.07 -5.37
C LYS A 87 16.16 5.64 -5.12
N GLN A 88 16.28 6.69 -4.32
CA GLN A 88 17.58 7.28 -3.94
C GLN A 88 18.33 6.46 -2.86
N HIS A 89 17.63 5.56 -2.16
CA HIS A 89 18.16 4.87 -0.98
C HIS A 89 18.19 3.35 -1.14
N ILE A 90 17.47 2.79 -2.13
CA ILE A 90 17.37 1.36 -2.41
C ILE A 90 17.36 1.15 -3.93
N ASP A 91 18.37 0.43 -4.43
CA ASP A 91 18.45 0.07 -5.85
C ASP A 91 17.33 -0.90 -6.25
N ASP A 92 16.76 -0.68 -7.43
CA ASP A 92 15.69 -1.49 -8.06
C ASP A 92 14.37 -1.60 -7.26
N ILE A 93 14.18 -0.74 -6.26
CA ILE A 93 13.01 -0.81 -5.36
C ILE A 93 11.66 -0.69 -6.10
N GLU A 94 11.57 0.10 -7.17
CA GLU A 94 10.32 0.25 -7.92
C GLU A 94 9.86 -1.07 -8.56
N SER A 95 10.79 -1.82 -9.15
CA SER A 95 10.53 -3.13 -9.75
C SER A 95 10.11 -4.15 -8.68
N GLU A 96 10.79 -4.15 -7.53
CA GLU A 96 10.45 -5.02 -6.41
C GLU A 96 9.07 -4.70 -5.83
N LEU A 97 8.78 -3.42 -5.59
CA LEU A 97 7.47 -2.99 -5.10
C LEU A 97 6.37 -3.36 -6.10
N SER A 98 6.58 -3.12 -7.40
CA SER A 98 5.64 -3.56 -8.43
C SER A 98 5.34 -5.05 -8.34
N SER A 99 6.39 -5.87 -8.25
CA SER A 99 6.26 -7.33 -8.14
C SER A 99 5.53 -7.75 -6.87
N ILE A 100 5.85 -7.15 -5.73
CA ILE A 100 5.24 -7.50 -4.45
C ILE A 100 3.77 -7.07 -4.40
N ILE A 101 3.44 -5.88 -4.90
CA ILE A 101 2.06 -5.39 -4.96
C ILE A 101 1.24 -6.29 -5.88
N ASP A 102 1.74 -6.68 -7.05
CA ASP A 102 1.04 -7.58 -7.97
C ASP A 102 0.80 -8.97 -7.37
N ARG A 103 1.81 -9.51 -6.68
CA ARG A 103 1.68 -10.78 -5.95
C ARG A 103 0.64 -10.68 -4.84
N THR A 104 0.69 -9.64 -4.02
CA THR A 104 -0.26 -9.44 -2.92
C THR A 104 -1.68 -9.24 -3.44
N LYS A 105 -1.90 -8.46 -4.50
CA LYS A 105 -3.22 -8.35 -5.17
C LYS A 105 -3.74 -9.73 -5.60
N THR A 106 -2.87 -10.57 -6.17
CA THR A 106 -3.24 -11.93 -6.60
C THR A 106 -3.64 -12.80 -5.42
N GLN A 107 -2.90 -12.74 -4.31
CA GLN A 107 -3.17 -13.51 -3.11
C GLN A 107 -4.49 -13.09 -2.46
N ILE A 108 -4.80 -11.79 -2.43
CA ILE A 108 -6.07 -11.31 -1.89
C ILE A 108 -7.24 -11.76 -2.75
N ASP A 109 -7.14 -11.65 -4.09
CA ASP A 109 -8.18 -12.10 -5.04
C ASP A 109 -8.51 -13.58 -4.80
N GLN A 110 -7.50 -14.44 -4.64
CA GLN A 110 -7.66 -15.88 -4.36
C GLN A 110 -8.33 -16.20 -3.02
N VAL A 111 -8.26 -15.29 -2.04
CA VAL A 111 -8.89 -15.48 -0.72
C VAL A 111 -10.35 -14.99 -0.74
N LEU A 112 -10.69 -14.08 -1.66
CA LEU A 112 -12.04 -13.54 -1.83
C LEU A 112 -12.93 -14.38 -2.77
N GLU A 113 -12.35 -15.30 -3.54
CA GLU A 113 -13.06 -16.32 -4.33
C GLU A 113 -13.55 -17.51 -3.48
#